data_AF-A0A1R1X483-F1
#
_entry.id   AF-A0A1R1X483-F1
#
_cell.length_a   1.000
_cell.length_b   1.000
_cell.length_c   1.000
_cell.angle_alpha   90.00
_cell.angle_beta   90.00
_cell.angle_gamma   90.00
#
_symmetry.space_group_name_H-M   'P 1'
#
loop_
_entity.id
_entity.type
_entity.pdbx_description
1 polymer ?
#
loop_
_entity_poly.entity_id
_entity_poly.type
_entity_poly.pdbx_seq_one_letter_code
_entity_poly.pdbx_strand_id
1 'polypeptide(L)'
;MSLLVNVLTGGFLFGGARAYAVALQGRPLFQKLGGYYLWVSAGALVGYGSYTMRQKLDARIETRYKELCESRDQRNAQSAKDL
;
A
#
# COMPACT_ATOMS: atom_id res chain seq x y z
N MET A 1 1.19 3.98 9.18
CA MET A 1 2.28 4.63 8.40
C MET A 1 1.68 5.75 7.57
N SER A 2 2.30 6.93 7.52
CA SER A 2 1.77 8.07 6.76
C SER A 2 1.94 7.87 5.24
N LEU A 3 1.16 8.62 4.45
CA LEU A 3 1.23 8.62 2.99
C LEU A 3 2.66 8.96 2.51
N LEU A 4 3.24 10.02 3.07
CA LEU A 4 4.59 10.48 2.73
C LEU A 4 5.64 9.39 2.91
N VAL A 5 5.56 8.61 3.99
CA VAL A 5 6.51 7.52 4.24
C VAL A 5 6.38 6.42 3.17
N ASN A 6 5.17 6.06 2.74
CA ASN A 6 4.98 5.07 1.68
C ASN A 6 5.50 5.56 0.32
N VAL A 7 5.23 6.82 -0.01
CA VAL A 7 5.70 7.44 -1.26
C VAL A 7 7.22 7.51 -1.29
N LEU A 8 7.85 7.98 -0.21
CA LEU A 8 9.31 8.06 -0.10
C LEU A 8 9.95 6.67 -0.12
N THR A 9 9.35 5.70 0.55
CA THR A 9 9.83 4.31 0.56
C THR A 9 9.76 3.70 -0.83
N GLY A 10 8.64 3.86 -1.53
CA GLY A 10 8.48 3.37 -2.90
C GLY A 10 9.51 3.99 -3.85
N GLY A 11 9.68 5.31 -3.79
CA GLY A 11 10.67 6.02 -4.59
C GLY A 11 12.11 5.57 -4.29
N PHE A 12 12.46 5.42 -3.02
CA PHE A 12 13.79 4.95 -2.60
C PHE A 12 14.07 3.52 -3.07
N LEU A 13 13.11 2.60 -2.91
CA LEU A 13 13.24 1.21 -3.33
C LEU A 13 13.47 1.09 -4.84
N PHE A 14 12.70 1.82 -5.65
CA PHE A 14 12.84 1.76 -7.11
C PHE A 14 14.09 2.50 -7.61
N GLY A 15 14.46 3.61 -6.97
CA GLY A 15 15.74 4.29 -7.21
C GLY A 15 16.93 3.37 -6.89
N GLY A 16 16.87 2.67 -5.76
CA GLY A 16 17.85 1.66 -5.35
C GLY A 16 17.88 0.46 -6.30
N ALA A 17 16.73 -0.05 -6.74
CA ALA A 17 16.64 -1.10 -7.73
C ALA A 17 17.27 -0.68 -9.07
N ARG A 18 17.10 0.58 -9.47
CA ARG A 18 17.76 1.12 -10.66
C ARG A 18 19.28 1.20 -10.48
N ALA A 19 19.75 1.67 -9.33
CA ALA A 19 21.19 1.69 -9.01
C ALA A 19 21.78 0.27 -9.06
N TYR A 20 21.10 -0.69 -8.44
CA TYR A 20 21.50 -2.10 -8.44
C TYR A 20 21.56 -2.68 -9.87
N ALA A 21 20.54 -2.41 -10.69
CA ALA A 21 20.53 -2.84 -12.08
C ALA A 21 21.66 -2.22 -12.92
N VAL A 22 22.02 -0.96 -12.67
CA VAL A 22 23.15 -0.28 -13.34
C VAL A 22 24.49 -0.88 -12.88
N ALA A 23 24.64 -1.19 -11.60
CA ALA A 23 25.81 -1.85 -11.05
C ALA A 23 26.02 -3.24 -11.69
N LEU A 24 24.95 -4.03 -11.83
CA LEU A 24 25.00 -5.34 -12.51
C LEU A 24 25.41 -5.24 -13.98
N GLN A 25 25.12 -4.13 -14.64
CA GLN A 25 25.52 -3.88 -16.03
C GLN A 25 26.99 -3.42 -16.16
N GLY A 26 27.72 -3.29 -15.05
CA GLY A 26 29.09 -2.76 -15.04
C GLY A 26 29.17 -1.30 -15.48
N ARG A 27 28.05 -0.56 -15.46
CA ARG A 27 27.99 0.84 -15.90
C ARG A 27 28.22 1.78 -14.72
N PRO A 28 28.76 2.99 -14.96
CA PRO A 28 28.95 3.97 -13.90
C PRO A 28 27.61 4.36 -13.28
N LEU A 29 27.53 4.29 -11.95
CA LEU A 29 26.36 4.75 -11.22
C LEU A 29 26.15 6.25 -11.45
N PHE A 30 24.88 6.67 -11.46
CA PHE A 30 24.48 8.08 -11.57
C PHE A 30 24.92 8.86 -12.83
N GLN A 31 25.55 8.22 -13.83
CA GLN A 31 25.96 8.90 -15.06
C GLN A 31 24.77 9.43 -15.89
N LYS A 32 23.63 8.72 -15.87
CA LYS A 32 22.37 9.12 -16.54
C LYS A 32 21.26 9.32 -15.52
N LEU A 33 21.26 10.48 -14.85
CA LEU A 33 20.29 10.84 -13.80
C LEU A 33 18.82 10.76 -14.28
N GLY A 34 18.55 11.03 -15.56
CA GLY A 34 17.20 10.93 -16.12
C GLY A 34 16.53 9.58 -15.92
N GLY A 35 17.29 8.47 -15.99
CA GLY A 35 16.76 7.15 -15.71
C GLY A 35 16.37 6.96 -14.25
N TYR A 36 17.13 7.54 -13.32
CA TYR A 36 16.84 7.44 -11.89
C TYR A 36 15.57 8.20 -11.52
N TYR A 37 15.37 9.41 -12.06
CA TYR A 37 14.13 10.17 -11.83
C TYR A 37 12.89 9.41 -12.29
N LEU A 38 12.95 8.75 -13.45
CA LEU A 38 11.86 7.93 -13.97
C LEU A 38 11.50 6.77 -13.03
N TRP A 39 12.52 6.05 -12.54
CA TRP A 39 12.32 4.93 -11.63
C TRP A 39 11.85 5.38 -10.24
N VAL A 40 12.39 6.47 -9.70
CA VAL A 40 11.95 7.04 -8.42
C VAL A 40 10.50 7.50 -8.50
N SER A 41 10.11 8.20 -9.58
CA SER A 41 8.72 8.61 -9.80
C SER A 41 7.77 7.42 -9.94
N ALA A 42 8.18 6.37 -10.66
CA ALA A 42 7.40 5.14 -10.76
C ALA A 42 7.22 4.47 -9.37
N GLY A 43 8.29 4.38 -8.58
CA GLY A 43 8.24 3.85 -7.22
C GLY A 43 7.35 4.68 -6.28
N ALA A 44 7.41 6.02 -6.40
CA ALA A 44 6.56 6.93 -5.64
C ALA A 44 5.06 6.71 -5.94
N LEU A 45 4.71 6.53 -7.22
CA LEU A 45 3.34 6.19 -7.64
C LEU A 45 2.89 4.83 -7.09
N VAL A 46 3.78 3.82 -7.12
CA VAL A 46 3.49 2.50 -6.52
C VAL A 46 3.27 2.63 -5.01
N GLY A 47 4.09 3.41 -4.30
CA GLY A 47 3.93 3.69 -2.88
C GLY A 47 2.60 4.38 -2.56
N TYR A 48 2.20 5.36 -3.36
CA TYR A 48 0.88 6.00 -3.26
C TYR A 48 -0.26 5.00 -3.49
N GLY A 49 -0.17 4.19 -4.56
CA GLY A 49 -1.15 3.15 -4.87
C GLY A 49 -1.33 2.15 -3.73
N SER A 50 -0.22 1.68 -3.16
CA SER A 50 -0.23 0.76 -2.01
C SER A 50 -0.93 1.37 -0.79
N TYR A 51 -0.65 2.64 -0.48
CA TYR A 51 -1.31 3.35 0.62
C TYR A 51 -2.83 3.46 0.43
N THR A 52 -3.27 3.90 -0.75
CA THR A 52 -4.72 4.05 -1.03
C THR A 52 -5.45 2.71 -1.04
N MET A 53 -4.81 1.64 -1.55
CA MET A 53 -5.38 0.30 -1.51
C MET A 53 -5.54 -0.21 -0.08
N ARG A 54 -4.55 0.06 0.78
CA ARG A 54 -4.62 -0.32 2.19
C ARG A 54 -5.74 0.40 2.93
N GLN A 55 -5.91 1.71 2.71
CA GLN A 55 -7.05 2.44 3.27
C GLN A 55 -8.40 1.87 2.84
N LYS A 56 -8.55 1.52 1.55
CA LYS A 56 -9.78 0.90 1.05
C LYS A 56 -10.04 -0.48 1.66
N LEU A 57 -8.99 -1.26 1.89
CA LEU A 57 -9.10 -2.56 2.54
C LEU A 57 -9.50 -2.42 4.01
N ASP A 58 -8.86 -1.52 4.74
CA ASP A 58 -9.16 -1.27 6.16
C ASP A 58 -10.63 -0.82 6.32
N ALA A 59 -11.09 0.10 5.45
CA ALA A 59 -12.50 0.52 5.44
C ALA A 59 -13.46 -0.63 5.15
N ARG A 60 -13.15 -1.49 4.17
CA ARG A 60 -13.99 -2.67 3.87
C ARG A 60 -14.03 -3.67 5.02
N ILE A 61 -12.90 -3.89 5.68
CA ILE A 61 -12.80 -4.78 6.85
C ILE A 61 -13.69 -4.23 7.97
N GLU A 62 -13.62 -2.92 8.24
CA GLU A 62 -14.43 -2.29 9.26
C GLU A 62 -15.93 -2.40 8.96
N THR A 63 -16.35 -2.15 7.71
CA THR A 63 -17.75 -2.34 7.29
C THR A 63 -18.20 -3.79 7.49
N ARG A 64 -17.40 -4.76 7.05
CA ARG A 64 -17.73 -6.19 7.22
C ARG A 64 -17.81 -6.61 8.68
N TYR A 65 -16.93 -6.06 9.52
CA TYR A 65 -16.97 -6.31 10.95
C TYR A 65 -18.28 -5.79 11.58
N LYS A 66 -18.71 -4.57 11.23
CA LYS A 66 -19.99 -4.00 11.68
C LYS A 66 -21.18 -4.84 11.24
N GLU A 67 -21.23 -5.24 9.97
CA GLU A 67 -22.30 -6.12 9.44
C GLU A 67 -22.38 -7.45 10.22
N LEU A 68 -21.24 -8.05 10.55
CA LEU A 68 -21.19 -9.31 11.31
C LEU A 68 -21.67 -9.13 12.75
N CYS A 69 -21.33 -8.00 13.39
CA CYS A 69 -21.82 -7.65 14.72
C CYS A 69 -23.34 -7.43 14.72
N GLU A 70 -23.87 -6.62 13.80
CA GLU A 70 -25.32 -6.41 13.68
C GLU A 70 -26.07 -7.71 13.41
N SER A 71 -25.55 -8.55 12.52
CA SER A 71 -26.13 -9.88 12.25
C SER A 71 -26.12 -10.78 13.48
N ARG A 72 -25.09 -10.70 14.32
CA ARG A 72 -25.01 -11.44 15.59
C ARG A 72 -26.02 -10.91 16.61
N ASP A 73 -26.14 -9.60 16.75
CA ASP A 73 -27.07 -8.97 17.69
C ASP A 73 -28.52 -9.23 17.30
N GLN A 74 -28.83 -9.24 16.00
CA GLN A 74 -30.14 -9.65 15.49
C GLN A 74 -30.45 -11.10 15.82
N ARG A 75 -29.50 -12.04 15.62
CA ARG A 75 -29.70 -13.45 16.00
C ARG A 75 -29.93 -13.61 17.51
N ASN A 76 -29.14 -12.92 18.34
CA ASN A 76 -29.31 -12.95 19.79
C ASN A 76 -30.66 -12.38 20.23
N ALA A 77 -31.08 -11.26 19.64
CA ALA A 77 -32.37 -10.64 19.92
C ALA A 77 -33.55 -11.50 19.45
N GLN A 78 -33.39 -12.24 18.34
CA GLN A 78 -34.37 -13.21 17.85
C GLN A 78 -34.50 -14.38 18.83
N SER A 79 -33.38 -15.01 19.22
CA SER A 79 -33.39 -16.12 20.18
C SER A 79 -33.88 -15.72 21.58
N ALA A 80 -33.70 -14.45 21.99
CA ALA A 80 -34.24 -13.93 23.24
C ALA A 80 -35.75 -13.64 23.21
N LYS A 81 -36.35 -13.48 22.02
CA LYS A 81 -37.81 -13.32 21.84
C LYS A 81 -38.54 -14.66 21.73
N ASP A 82 -37.83 -15.71 21.37
CA ASP A 82 -38.37 -17.08 21.25
C ASP A 82 -38.31 -17.86 22.58
N LEU A 83 -37.82 -17.23 23.67
CA LEU A 83 -37.81 -17.72 25.06
C LEU A 83 -38.96 -17.07 25.86
#